data_AF-A0A7S3N4L4-F1
#
_entry.id   AF-A0A7S3N4L4-F1
#
_cell.length_a   1.000
_cell.length_b   1.000
_cell.length_c   1.000
_cell.angle_alpha   90.00
_cell.angle_beta   90.00
_cell.angle_gamma   90.00
#
_symmetry.space_group_name_H-M   'P 1'
#
loop_
_entity.id
_entity.type
_entity.pdbx_description
1 polymer ?
#
loop_
_entity_poly.entity_id
_entity_poly.type
_entity_poly.pdbx_seq_one_letter_code
_entity_poly.pdbx_strand_id
1 'polypeptide(L)'
;MIKNRKVVPGGGATELACSLYIQEQADKIESIEQYSVRGFAEALEEIPVCLANNSGYNSIQYLSDLKEQQTTSGCPYYGVDAMNTGNNQMLEEGIYESVMSKKEQFQLATQVVKMIMKIDDVISPAEYA
;
A
#
# COMPACT_ATOMS: atom_id res chain seq x y z
N MET A 1 15.24 8.23 -23.05
CA MET A 1 16.00 8.94 -22.00
C MET A 1 15.41 8.57 -20.64
N ILE A 2 16.23 8.16 -19.67
CA ILE A 2 15.78 7.87 -18.30
C ILE A 2 15.56 9.19 -17.56
N LYS A 3 14.32 9.48 -17.16
CA LYS A 3 13.94 10.74 -16.50
C LYS A 3 14.19 10.75 -14.99
N ASN A 4 14.15 9.60 -14.33
CA ASN A 4 14.40 9.45 -12.90
C ASN A 4 15.08 8.10 -12.63
N ARG A 5 16.15 8.11 -11.81
CA ARG A 5 16.95 6.92 -11.46
C ARG A 5 16.68 6.38 -10.05
N LYS A 6 15.73 6.97 -9.32
CA LYS A 6 15.37 6.51 -7.97
C LYS A 6 14.48 5.27 -8.05
N VAL A 7 14.78 4.30 -7.21
CA VAL A 7 14.01 3.06 -7.02
C VAL A 7 13.62 2.88 -5.56
N VAL A 8 12.63 2.02 -5.33
CA VAL A 8 12.12 1.60 -4.03
C VAL A 8 11.97 0.08 -4.01
N PRO A 9 11.97 -0.57 -2.83
CA PRO A 9 11.69 -2.00 -2.74
C PRO A 9 10.29 -2.32 -3.27
N GLY A 10 10.18 -3.36 -4.10
CA GLY A 10 8.89 -3.84 -4.59
C GLY A 10 8.20 -4.78 -3.60
N GLY A 11 7.42 -5.73 -4.12
CA GLY A 11 6.84 -6.82 -3.31
C GLY A 11 5.87 -6.36 -2.21
N GLY A 12 5.28 -5.16 -2.33
CA GLY A 12 4.42 -4.60 -1.27
C GLY A 12 5.16 -4.01 -0.07
N ALA A 13 6.50 -4.01 -0.08
CA ALA A 13 7.31 -3.46 1.02
C ALA A 13 7.11 -1.95 1.17
N THR A 14 7.09 -1.23 0.03
CA THR A 14 6.88 0.22 0.00
C THR A 14 5.49 0.60 0.52
N GLU A 15 4.46 -0.11 0.07
CA GLU A 15 3.08 0.10 0.52
C GLU A 15 2.93 -0.12 2.02
N LEU A 16 3.55 -1.18 2.54
CA LEU A 16 3.53 -1.48 3.97
C LEU A 16 4.25 -0.41 4.80
N ALA A 17 5.44 0.02 4.35
CA ALA A 17 6.19 1.09 5.01
C ALA A 17 5.42 2.41 5.00
N CYS A 18 4.74 2.72 3.89
CA CYS A 18 3.86 3.88 3.80
C CYS A 18 2.65 3.75 4.74
N SER A 19 2.03 2.57 4.88
CA SER A 19 0.94 2.36 5.84
C SER A 19 1.39 2.69 7.27
N LEU A 20 2.50 2.11 7.72
CA LEU A 20 3.05 2.35 9.06
C LEU A 20 3.30 3.85 9.30
N TYR A 21 3.98 4.51 8.37
CA TYR A 21 4.25 5.94 8.49
C TYR A 21 2.96 6.79 8.55
N ILE A 22 1.96 6.47 7.73
CA ILE A 22 0.70 7.21 7.70
C ILE A 22 -0.11 6.96 8.98
N GLN A 23 -0.09 5.76 9.54
CA GLN A 23 -0.70 5.46 10.84
C GLN A 23 -0.07 6.33 11.95
N GLU A 24 1.26 6.44 11.99
CA GLU A 24 1.95 7.32 12.94
C GLU A 24 1.62 8.81 12.74
N GLN A 25 1.37 9.25 11.50
CA GLN A 25 0.90 10.61 11.26
C GLN A 25 -0.56 10.79 11.69
N ALA A 26 -1.40 9.77 11.50
CA ALA A 26 -2.80 9.81 11.92
C ALA A 26 -2.92 9.95 13.45
N ASP A 27 -2.04 9.29 14.22
CA ASP A 27 -1.99 9.42 15.68
C ASP A 27 -1.75 10.87 16.17
N LYS A 28 -1.13 11.71 15.33
CA LYS A 28 -0.84 13.12 15.65
C LYS A 28 -1.99 14.06 15.33
N ILE A 29 -3.05 13.58 14.67
CA ILE A 29 -4.21 14.38 14.27
C ILE A 29 -5.31 14.21 15.32
N GLU A 30 -5.65 15.29 16.01
CA GLU A 30 -6.69 15.26 17.06
C GLU A 30 -8.11 15.33 16.49
N SER A 31 -8.26 15.79 15.24
CA SER A 31 -9.55 15.98 14.58
C SER A 31 -10.15 14.66 14.06
N ILE A 32 -11.40 14.73 13.58
CA ILE A 32 -12.10 13.59 12.95
C ILE A 32 -11.39 13.10 11.67
N GLU A 33 -10.54 13.92 11.06
CA GLU A 33 -9.80 13.56 9.85
C GLU A 33 -8.84 12.39 10.09
N GLN A 34 -8.43 12.14 11.35
CA GLN A 34 -7.56 11.01 11.69
C GLN A 34 -8.10 9.67 11.18
N TYR A 35 -9.43 9.47 11.19
CA TYR A 35 -10.05 8.22 10.75
C TYR A 35 -9.89 8.03 9.23
N SER A 36 -9.99 9.10 8.46
CA SER A 36 -9.77 9.06 7.01
C SER A 36 -8.29 8.77 6.69
N VAL A 37 -7.36 9.35 7.46
CA VAL A 37 -5.93 9.10 7.29
C VAL A 37 -5.58 7.65 7.65
N ARG A 38 -6.15 7.10 8.74
CA ARG A 38 -6.00 5.68 9.08
C ARG A 38 -6.58 4.76 8.01
N GLY A 39 -7.78 5.07 7.52
CA GLY A 39 -8.41 4.28 6.45
C GLY A 39 -7.58 4.28 5.16
N PHE A 40 -6.88 5.38 4.84
CA PHE A 40 -5.95 5.39 3.72
C PHE A 40 -4.72 4.51 3.98
N ALA A 41 -4.18 4.49 5.21
CA ALA A 41 -3.08 3.60 5.57
C ALA A 41 -3.49 2.12 5.45
N GLU A 42 -4.63 1.75 6.03
CA GLU A 42 -5.20 0.40 5.94
C GLU A 42 -5.40 -0.01 4.47
N ALA A 43 -5.91 0.89 3.62
CA ALA A 43 -6.09 0.61 2.20
C ALA A 43 -4.77 0.32 1.44
N LEU A 44 -3.62 0.84 1.89
CA LEU A 44 -2.33 0.51 1.29
C LEU A 44 -1.91 -0.94 1.59
N GLU A 45 -2.36 -1.50 2.71
CA GLU A 45 -2.03 -2.88 3.11
C GLU A 45 -2.71 -3.92 2.23
N GLU A 46 -3.79 -3.55 1.53
CA GLU A 46 -4.48 -4.45 0.60
C GLU A 46 -3.56 -4.96 -0.51
N ILE A 47 -2.58 -4.17 -0.96
CA ILE A 47 -1.62 -4.58 -1.99
C ILE A 47 -0.77 -5.78 -1.51
N PRO A 48 -0.04 -5.70 -0.38
CA PRO A 48 0.66 -6.86 0.16
C PRO A 48 -0.28 -7.98 0.64
N VAL A 49 -1.50 -7.71 1.11
CA VAL A 49 -2.50 -8.76 1.38
C VAL A 49 -2.78 -9.58 0.12
N CYS A 50 -3.07 -8.92 -1.00
CA CYS A 50 -3.32 -9.57 -2.27
C CYS A 50 -2.12 -10.38 -2.75
N LEU A 51 -0.90 -9.84 -2.63
CA LEU A 51 0.31 -10.58 -2.97
C LEU A 51 0.46 -11.84 -2.10
N ALA A 52 0.33 -11.72 -0.78
CA ALA A 52 0.47 -12.84 0.14
C ALA A 52 -0.57 -13.95 -0.15
N ASN A 53 -1.83 -13.56 -0.38
CA ASN A 53 -2.90 -14.48 -0.75
C ASN A 53 -2.60 -15.20 -2.08
N ASN A 54 -2.18 -14.45 -3.11
CA ASN A 54 -1.85 -15.02 -4.42
C ASN A 54 -0.62 -15.94 -4.38
N SER A 55 0.27 -15.72 -3.41
CA SER A 55 1.47 -16.54 -3.18
C SER A 55 1.23 -17.74 -2.27
N GLY A 56 0.00 -17.93 -1.77
CA GLY A 56 -0.37 -19.09 -0.95
C GLY A 56 -0.06 -18.95 0.54
N TYR A 57 0.28 -17.75 1.01
CA TYR A 57 0.48 -17.48 2.43
C TYR A 57 -0.85 -17.19 3.15
N ASN A 58 -0.85 -17.37 4.47
CA ASN A 58 -1.88 -16.77 5.31
C ASN A 58 -1.59 -15.26 5.41
N SER A 59 -2.32 -14.46 4.62
CA SER A 59 -2.08 -13.02 4.50
C SER A 59 -2.08 -12.28 5.83
N ILE A 60 -2.98 -12.62 6.75
CA ILE A 60 -3.09 -11.94 8.06
C ILE A 60 -1.82 -12.15 8.88
N GLN A 61 -1.43 -13.42 9.08
CA GLN A 61 -0.23 -13.75 9.87
C GLN A 61 1.01 -13.19 9.20
N TYR A 62 1.14 -13.41 7.89
CA TYR A 62 2.33 -13.05 7.13
C TYR A 62 2.55 -11.54 7.09
N LEU A 63 1.49 -10.73 6.94
CA LEU A 63 1.63 -9.27 7.01
C LEU A 63 1.95 -8.80 8.42
N SER A 64 1.38 -9.42 9.46
CA SER A 64 1.73 -9.09 10.84
C SER A 64 3.22 -9.27 11.09
N ASP A 65 3.78 -10.39 10.62
CA ASP A 65 5.21 -10.69 10.74
C ASP A 65 6.06 -9.67 9.96
N LEU A 66 5.66 -9.32 8.73
CA LEU A 66 6.35 -8.30 7.92
C LEU A 66 6.31 -6.90 8.57
N LYS A 67 5.19 -6.50 9.17
CA LYS A 67 5.08 -5.23 9.90
C LYS A 67 6.01 -5.20 11.10
N GLU A 68 6.04 -6.29 11.87
CA GLU A 68 6.94 -6.43 13.01
C GLU A 68 8.39 -6.35 12.57
N GLN A 69 8.75 -7.00 11.47
CA GLN A 69 10.09 -6.92 10.88
C GLN A 69 10.46 -5.49 10.49
N GLN A 70 9.61 -4.78 9.74
CA GLN A 70 9.88 -3.39 9.36
C GLN A 70 10.01 -2.47 10.57
N THR A 71 9.14 -2.62 11.57
CA THR A 71 9.12 -1.79 12.78
C THR A 71 10.33 -2.03 13.66
N THR A 72 10.69 -3.30 13.89
CA THR A 72 11.79 -3.69 14.78
C THR A 72 13.16 -3.39 14.17
N SER A 73 13.32 -3.65 12.88
CA SER A 73 14.57 -3.39 12.17
C SER A 73 14.76 -1.92 11.77
N GLY A 74 13.67 -1.14 11.71
CA GLY A 74 13.64 0.19 11.10
C GLY A 74 13.90 0.18 9.59
N CYS A 75 13.82 -1.00 8.94
CA CYS A 75 14.14 -1.18 7.53
C CYS A 75 12.85 -1.37 6.71
N PRO A 76 12.52 -0.45 5.78
CA PRO A 76 11.26 -0.51 5.01
C PRO A 76 11.33 -1.48 3.81
N TYR A 77 12.34 -2.37 3.78
CA TYR A 77 12.63 -3.21 2.61
C TYR A 77 12.00 -4.60 2.69
N TYR A 78 11.38 -4.93 3.83
CA TYR A 78 10.71 -6.22 4.02
C TYR A 78 9.36 -6.25 3.29
N GLY A 79 9.20 -7.19 2.37
CA GLY A 79 7.99 -7.36 1.57
C GLY A 79 7.60 -8.81 1.39
N VAL A 80 6.61 -9.03 0.54
CA VAL A 80 6.08 -10.37 0.24
C VAL A 80 7.01 -11.10 -0.72
N ASP A 81 7.55 -12.22 -0.25
CA ASP A 81 8.32 -13.16 -1.05
C ASP A 81 7.38 -14.04 -1.89
N ALA A 82 6.95 -13.52 -3.04
CA ALA A 82 6.00 -14.25 -3.88
C ALA A 82 6.56 -15.53 -4.50
N MET A 83 7.88 -15.70 -4.48
CA MET A 83 8.59 -16.81 -5.12
C MET A 83 8.99 -17.91 -4.11
N ASN A 84 8.66 -17.76 -2.83
CA ASN A 84 9.01 -18.70 -1.76
C ASN A 84 10.52 -19.00 -1.70
N THR A 85 11.35 -17.97 -1.90
CA THR A 85 12.81 -18.01 -1.74
C THR A 85 13.25 -18.15 -0.29
N GLY A 86 12.39 -17.76 0.66
CA GLY A 86 12.69 -17.69 2.09
C GLY A 86 13.33 -16.36 2.52
N ASN A 87 13.43 -15.38 1.62
CA ASN A 87 13.97 -14.07 1.90
C ASN A 87 12.94 -12.97 1.63
N ASN A 88 12.60 -12.24 2.69
CA ASN A 88 11.63 -11.13 2.63
C ASN A 88 12.28 -9.78 2.31
N GLN A 89 13.60 -9.70 2.21
CA GLN A 89 14.33 -8.45 1.99
C GLN A 89 14.40 -8.15 0.49
N MET A 90 13.53 -7.24 0.02
CA MET A 90 13.27 -7.05 -1.42
C MET A 90 14.47 -6.49 -2.20
N LEU A 91 15.38 -5.75 -1.56
CA LEU A 91 16.56 -5.23 -2.24
C LEU A 91 17.61 -6.32 -2.48
N GLU A 92 17.79 -7.22 -1.50
CA GLU A 92 18.66 -8.40 -1.60
C GLU A 92 18.15 -9.38 -2.66
N GLU A 93 16.83 -9.58 -2.74
CA GLU A 93 16.18 -10.37 -3.80
C GLU A 93 16.19 -9.68 -5.17
N GLY A 94 16.62 -8.42 -5.23
CA GLY A 94 16.71 -7.65 -6.47
C GLY A 94 15.34 -7.20 -7.02
N ILE A 95 14.32 -7.13 -6.17
CA ILE A 95 12.97 -6.70 -6.52
C ILE A 95 12.83 -5.19 -6.30
N TYR A 96 12.93 -4.43 -7.38
CA TYR A 96 12.87 -2.97 -7.38
C TYR A 96 11.69 -2.45 -8.20
N GLU A 97 11.08 -1.37 -7.72
CA GLU A 97 10.12 -0.57 -8.48
C GLU A 97 10.63 0.86 -8.64
N SER A 98 10.17 1.55 -9.68
CA SER A 98 10.50 2.98 -9.85
C SER A 98 9.67 3.82 -8.88
N VAL A 99 10.34 4.77 -8.19
CA VAL A 99 9.65 5.74 -7.33
C VAL A 99 8.61 6.55 -8.08
N MET A 100 8.88 6.86 -9.36
CA MET A 100 7.93 7.59 -10.20
C MET A 100 6.65 6.79 -10.42
N SER A 101 6.78 5.49 -10.71
CA SER A 101 5.65 4.59 -10.92
C SER A 101 4.78 4.49 -9.66
N LYS A 102 5.37 4.23 -8.49
CA LYS A 102 4.63 4.15 -7.21
C LYS A 102 3.91 5.47 -6.89
N LYS A 103 4.59 6.61 -7.06
CA LYS A 103 3.97 7.92 -6.85
C LYS A 103 2.76 8.13 -7.77
N GLU A 104 2.90 7.82 -9.05
CA GLU A 104 1.81 7.96 -10.03
C GLU A 104 0.64 7.05 -9.69
N GLN A 105 0.90 5.80 -9.29
CA GLN A 105 -0.14 4.85 -8.86
C GLN A 105 -0.99 5.42 -7.70
N PHE A 106 -0.35 5.91 -6.64
CA PHE A 106 -1.07 6.50 -5.50
C PHE A 106 -1.83 7.77 -5.86
N GLN A 107 -1.24 8.62 -6.70
CA GLN A 107 -1.89 9.83 -7.17
C GLN A 107 -3.14 9.51 -8.00
N LEU A 108 -3.02 8.60 -8.97
CA LEU A 108 -4.13 8.20 -9.85
C LEU A 108 -5.25 7.52 -9.07
N ALA A 109 -4.93 6.56 -8.19
CA ALA A 109 -5.91 5.92 -7.33
C ALA A 109 -6.70 6.95 -6.51
N THR A 110 -5.99 7.90 -5.89
CA THR A 110 -6.61 8.98 -5.11
C THR A 110 -7.49 9.88 -5.98
N GLN A 111 -7.07 10.21 -7.21
CA GLN A 111 -7.89 11.00 -8.13
C GLN A 111 -9.19 10.28 -8.49
N VAL A 112 -9.12 8.98 -8.78
CA VAL A 112 -10.30 8.17 -9.10
C VAL A 112 -11.28 8.13 -7.93
N VAL A 113 -10.79 7.87 -6.72
CA VAL A 113 -11.64 7.87 -5.51
C VAL A 113 -12.27 9.26 -5.30
N LYS A 114 -11.52 10.34 -5.48
CA LYS A 114 -12.07 11.71 -5.40
C LYS A 114 -13.13 11.99 -6.46
N MET A 115 -13.02 11.43 -7.66
CA MET A 115 -14.05 11.55 -8.70
C MET A 115 -15.32 10.81 -8.29
N ILE A 116 -15.19 9.59 -7.77
CA ILE A 116 -16.33 8.78 -7.30
C ILE A 116 -17.04 9.46 -6.12
N MET A 117 -16.30 9.92 -5.12
CA MET A 117 -16.84 10.58 -3.92
C MET A 117 -17.51 11.94 -4.20
N LYS A 118 -17.30 12.53 -5.38
CA LYS A 118 -17.98 13.76 -5.80
C LYS A 118 -19.36 13.53 -6.41
N ILE A 119 -19.71 12.28 -6.72
CA ILE A 119 -21.02 11.93 -7.24
C ILE A 119 -22.00 11.95 -6.06
N ASP A 120 -22.97 12.87 -6.10
CA ASP A 120 -23.98 13.03 -5.06
C ASP A 120 -25.26 12.22 -5.36
N ASP A 121 -25.53 11.96 -6.64
CA ASP A 121 -26.75 11.29 -7.09
C ASP A 121 -26.46 10.27 -8.22
N VAL A 122 -27.16 9.14 -8.18
CA VAL A 122 -27.05 8.04 -9.14
C VAL A 122 -28.44 7.73 -9.67
N ILE A 123 -28.72 8.16 -10.89
CA ILE A 123 -30.01 7.93 -11.54
C ILE A 123 -30.03 6.51 -12.12
N SER A 124 -31.03 5.73 -11.74
CA SER A 124 -31.22 4.37 -12.24
C SER A 124 -32.19 4.32 -13.43
N PRO A 125 -32.01 3.40 -14.40
CA PRO A 125 -32.91 3.29 -15.55
C PRO A 125 -34.38 3.00 -15.18
N ALA A 126 -34.64 2.47 -13.98
CA ALA A 126 -35.98 2.15 -13.49
C ALA A 126 -36.79 3.39 -13.07
N GLU A 127 -36.14 4.54 -12.86
CA GLU A 127 -36.80 5.80 -12.46
C GLU A 127 -37.37 6.58 -13.66
N TYR A 128 -37.16 6.08 -14.89
CA TYR A 128 -37.72 6.63 -16.12
C TYR A 128 -39.02 5.93 -16.57
N ALA A 129 -39.51 4.93 -15.80
CA ALA A 129 -40.72 4.17 -16.11
C ALA A 129 -41.97 4.71 -15.39
#